data_AF-A0A5S3NY85-F1
#
_entry.id   AF-A0A5S3NY85-F1
#
_cell.length_a   1.000
_cell.length_b   1.000
_cell.length_c   1.000
_cell.angle_alpha   90.00
_cell.angle_beta   90.00
_cell.angle_gamma   90.00
#
_symmetry.space_group_name_H-M   'P 1'
#
loop_
_entity.id
_entity.type
_entity.pdbx_description
1 polymer ?
#
loop_
_entity_poly.entity_id
_entity_poly.type
_entity_poly.pdbx_seq_one_letter_code
_entity_poly.pdbx_strand_id
1 'polypeptide(L)'
;MDQWDCKLEKVDVRVDVPDLQLIKGSGACGTFSIENGRAVIRYSSDMLKRPDALAATFAHELCHYLLCEAGDPPGGPDLMEHATDCAAIYLGFGVLLSNSARHMEHSVDVGGFGWRSWSAGYLSEEARVTATAMFAALHQYDLRDAERALKPHLRKDMQKATKAIAADHPNFAASLSQIDLFNWNFG
;
A
#
# COMPACT_ATOMS: atom_id res chain seq x y z
N MET A 1 -15.83 4.70 -10.70
CA MET A 1 -15.13 3.42 -10.46
C MET A 1 -15.76 2.25 -11.25
N ASP A 2 -16.92 2.44 -11.90
CA ASP A 2 -17.68 1.39 -12.61
C ASP A 2 -17.06 0.87 -13.94
N GLN A 3 -15.87 1.31 -14.32
CA GLN A 3 -15.26 1.01 -15.63
C GLN A 3 -13.86 0.38 -15.54
N TRP A 4 -13.37 0.04 -14.35
CA TRP A 4 -12.07 -0.62 -14.25
C TRP A 4 -12.23 -2.09 -14.56
N ASP A 5 -11.52 -2.57 -15.58
CA ASP A 5 -11.54 -3.98 -15.97
C ASP A 5 -10.68 -4.81 -15.00
N CYS A 6 -11.11 -4.83 -13.74
CA CYS A 6 -10.52 -5.54 -12.64
C CYS A 6 -11.51 -6.56 -12.10
N LYS A 7 -11.12 -7.83 -12.11
CA LYS A 7 -11.90 -8.93 -11.55
C LYS A 7 -11.51 -9.14 -10.09
N LEU A 8 -12.50 -9.20 -9.21
CA LEU A 8 -12.30 -9.58 -7.82
C LEU A 8 -12.62 -11.07 -7.63
N GLU A 9 -11.69 -11.81 -7.05
CA GLU A 9 -11.81 -13.25 -6.81
C GLU A 9 -11.63 -13.58 -5.33
N LYS A 10 -12.67 -14.19 -4.74
CA LYS A 10 -12.58 -14.73 -3.39
C LYS A 10 -11.94 -16.11 -3.44
N VAL A 11 -10.88 -16.31 -2.66
CA VAL A 11 -10.23 -17.60 -2.50
C VAL A 11 -10.61 -18.17 -1.15
N ASP A 12 -11.30 -19.32 -1.16
CA ASP A 12 -11.51 -20.10 0.06
C ASP A 12 -10.21 -20.87 0.33
N VAL A 13 -9.65 -20.70 1.52
CA VAL A 13 -8.40 -21.37 1.95
C VAL A 13 -8.66 -22.88 2.00
N ARG A 14 -8.55 -23.55 0.84
CA ARG A 14 -8.50 -24.99 0.55
C ARG A 14 -8.86 -25.27 -0.92
N VAL A 15 -8.06 -24.78 -1.86
CA VAL A 15 -8.03 -25.41 -3.18
C VAL A 15 -6.59 -25.75 -3.49
N ASP A 16 -6.24 -27.03 -3.26
CA ASP A 16 -5.12 -27.67 -3.97
C ASP A 16 -5.51 -27.66 -5.45
N VAL A 17 -5.12 -26.61 -6.16
CA VAL A 17 -5.17 -26.59 -7.63
C VAL A 17 -3.87 -27.26 -8.07
N PRO A 18 -3.89 -28.47 -8.67
CA PRO A 18 -2.68 -29.28 -8.89
C PRO A 18 -1.64 -28.68 -9.85
N ASP A 19 -1.96 -27.54 -10.48
CA ASP A 19 -1.14 -26.88 -11.50
C ASP A 19 -0.82 -25.41 -11.16
N LEU A 20 -1.28 -24.94 -9.99
CA LEU A 20 -0.72 -23.74 -9.36
C LEU A 20 0.08 -24.24 -8.17
N GLN A 21 1.40 -24.05 -8.18
CA GLN A 21 2.19 -24.12 -6.96
C GLN A 21 1.75 -22.96 -6.05
N LEU A 22 0.60 -23.11 -5.39
CA LEU A 22 0.24 -22.31 -4.23
C LEU A 22 1.13 -22.81 -3.11
N ILE A 23 2.36 -22.28 -3.15
CA ILE A 23 3.38 -22.45 -2.14
C ILE A 23 2.73 -22.11 -0.80
N LYS A 24 2.90 -23.03 0.13
CA LYS A 24 2.42 -22.98 1.51
C LYS A 24 2.91 -21.69 2.18
N GLY A 25 2.13 -20.63 2.07
CA GLY A 25 2.37 -19.31 2.64
C GLY A 25 1.09 -18.76 3.26
N SER A 26 0.95 -18.90 4.56
CA SER A 26 -0.20 -18.41 5.35
C SER A 26 -0.18 -16.88 5.54
N GLY A 27 0.12 -16.10 4.50
CA GLY A 27 0.67 -14.75 4.70
C GLY A 27 0.11 -13.62 3.85
N ALA A 28 -0.20 -13.83 2.57
CA ALA A 28 -0.75 -12.77 1.74
C ALA A 28 -2.26 -12.63 1.99
N CYS A 29 -2.67 -11.50 2.53
CA CYS A 29 -4.08 -11.19 2.75
C CYS A 29 -4.82 -11.02 1.40
N GLY A 30 -4.15 -10.42 0.40
CA GLY A 30 -4.61 -10.35 -0.99
C GLY A 30 -3.44 -10.40 -1.97
N THR A 31 -3.74 -10.49 -3.27
CA THR A 31 -2.75 -10.40 -4.35
C THR A 31 -3.34 -9.72 -5.57
N PHE A 32 -2.51 -9.04 -6.35
CA PHE A 32 -2.80 -8.49 -7.67
C PHE A 32 -2.03 -9.24 -8.77
N SER A 33 -2.68 -9.49 -9.90
CA SER A 33 -2.06 -10.04 -11.12
C SER A 33 -2.72 -9.50 -12.38
N ILE A 34 -2.00 -9.57 -13.51
CA ILE A 34 -2.57 -9.40 -14.85
C ILE A 34 -2.65 -10.79 -15.51
N GLU A 35 -3.86 -11.25 -15.79
CA GLU A 35 -4.14 -12.56 -16.39
C GLU A 35 -4.90 -12.39 -17.70
N ASN A 36 -4.32 -12.88 -18.79
CA ASN A 36 -4.89 -12.75 -20.13
C ASN A 36 -5.27 -11.28 -20.49
N GLY A 37 -4.43 -10.33 -20.06
CA GLY A 37 -4.65 -8.89 -20.29
C GLY A 37 -5.66 -8.25 -19.34
N ARG A 38 -6.13 -8.95 -18.30
CA ARG A 38 -7.11 -8.47 -17.35
C ARG A 38 -6.54 -8.39 -15.94
N ALA A 39 -6.83 -7.32 -15.21
CA ALA A 39 -6.46 -7.22 -13.81
C ALA A 39 -7.30 -8.16 -12.93
N VAL A 40 -6.64 -8.87 -12.02
CA VAL A 40 -7.28 -9.78 -11.06
C VAL A 40 -6.76 -9.48 -9.66
N ILE A 41 -7.68 -9.20 -8.74
CA ILE A 41 -7.39 -9.08 -7.31
C ILE A 41 -7.98 -10.30 -6.62
N ARG A 42 -7.15 -11.01 -5.85
CA ARG A 42 -7.56 -12.14 -5.01
C ARG A 42 -7.50 -11.77 -3.55
N TYR A 43 -8.42 -12.32 -2.77
CA TYR A 43 -8.41 -12.17 -1.31
C TYR A 43 -8.90 -13.44 -0.61
N SER A 44 -8.36 -13.68 0.58
CA SER A 44 -8.80 -14.80 1.42
C SER A 44 -10.18 -14.53 2.01
N SER A 45 -11.07 -15.52 1.98
CA SER A 45 -12.39 -15.41 2.62
C SER A 45 -12.33 -15.18 4.13
N ASP A 46 -11.22 -15.54 4.80
CA ASP A 46 -11.00 -15.22 6.21
C ASP A 46 -10.88 -13.72 6.49
N MET A 47 -10.54 -12.91 5.47
CA MET A 47 -10.49 -11.46 5.61
C MET A 47 -11.87 -10.83 5.80
N LEU A 48 -12.95 -11.52 5.41
CA LEU A 48 -14.32 -11.04 5.63
C LEU A 48 -14.62 -10.86 7.14
N LYS A 49 -13.86 -11.50 8.02
CA LYS A 49 -13.95 -11.36 9.48
C LYS A 49 -13.30 -10.06 9.99
N ARG A 50 -12.53 -9.36 9.15
CA ARG A 50 -11.74 -8.17 9.48
C ARG A 50 -11.88 -7.12 8.37
N PRO A 51 -13.04 -6.42 8.31
CA PRO A 51 -13.37 -5.54 7.20
C PRO A 51 -12.42 -4.34 7.05
N ASP A 52 -11.82 -3.88 8.15
CA ASP A 52 -10.79 -2.86 8.18
C ASP A 52 -9.51 -3.30 7.45
N ALA A 53 -9.02 -4.50 7.77
CA ALA A 53 -7.87 -5.10 7.09
C ALA A 53 -8.18 -5.43 5.63
N LEU A 54 -9.40 -5.89 5.34
CA LEU A 54 -9.85 -6.13 3.96
C LEU A 54 -9.83 -4.85 3.12
N ALA A 55 -10.35 -3.75 3.67
CA ALA A 55 -10.33 -2.46 2.99
C ALA A 55 -8.89 -1.96 2.75
N ALA A 56 -7.99 -2.12 3.73
CA ALA A 56 -6.58 -1.77 3.57
C ALA A 56 -5.91 -2.58 2.46
N THR A 57 -6.12 -3.90 2.43
CA THR A 57 -5.58 -4.78 1.37
C THR A 57 -6.16 -4.40 0.01
N PHE A 58 -7.47 -4.19 -0.12
CA PHE A 58 -8.03 -3.76 -1.41
C PHE A 58 -7.49 -2.41 -1.87
N ALA A 59 -7.31 -1.44 -0.97
CA ALA A 59 -6.69 -0.18 -1.34
C ALA A 59 -5.27 -0.38 -1.88
N HIS A 60 -4.49 -1.25 -1.25
CA HIS A 60 -3.14 -1.60 -1.69
C HIS A 60 -3.15 -2.31 -3.07
N GLU A 61 -3.87 -3.42 -3.21
CA GLU A 61 -3.91 -4.18 -4.48
C GLU A 61 -4.48 -3.36 -5.65
N LEU A 62 -5.40 -2.45 -5.36
CA LEU A 62 -5.94 -1.55 -6.35
C LEU A 62 -4.90 -0.50 -6.80
N CYS A 63 -3.97 -0.12 -5.92
CA CYS A 63 -2.86 0.75 -6.30
C CYS A 63 -1.83 0.04 -7.17
N HIS A 64 -1.65 -1.27 -7.03
CA HIS A 64 -0.87 -2.05 -8.01
C HIS A 64 -1.47 -1.94 -9.41
N TYR A 65 -2.81 -1.99 -9.52
CA TYR A 65 -3.50 -1.75 -10.80
C TYR A 65 -3.24 -0.34 -11.35
N LEU A 66 -3.25 0.69 -10.50
CA LEU A 66 -3.00 2.07 -10.93
C LEU A 66 -1.54 2.32 -11.35
N LEU A 67 -0.61 1.62 -10.73
CA LEU A 67 0.83 1.81 -10.95
C LEU A 67 1.39 0.87 -12.04
N CYS A 68 0.65 -0.13 -12.50
CA CYS A 68 1.19 -1.15 -13.42
C CYS A 68 1.68 -0.58 -14.76
N GLU A 69 1.12 0.55 -15.21
CA GLU A 69 1.54 1.26 -16.42
C GLU A 69 2.44 2.47 -16.15
N ALA A 70 2.68 2.82 -14.87
CA ALA A 70 3.45 4.00 -14.48
C ALA A 70 4.98 3.78 -14.58
N GLY A 71 5.43 2.53 -14.72
CA GLY A 71 6.84 2.17 -14.75
C GLY A 71 7.43 1.93 -13.36
N ASP A 72 8.75 1.78 -13.29
CA ASP A 72 9.44 1.56 -12.01
C ASP A 72 9.45 2.85 -11.16
N PRO A 73 9.36 2.74 -9.83
CA PRO A 73 9.30 3.89 -8.95
C PRO A 73 10.70 4.52 -8.79
N PRO A 74 10.79 5.76 -8.28
CA PRO A 74 12.07 6.33 -7.88
C PRO A 74 12.82 5.40 -6.92
N GLY A 75 14.11 5.17 -7.14
CA GLY A 75 14.91 4.18 -6.42
C GLY A 75 14.83 2.75 -6.96
N GLY A 76 14.08 2.54 -8.04
CA GLY A 76 14.14 1.33 -8.87
C GLY A 76 13.20 0.21 -8.44
N PRO A 77 13.32 -0.95 -9.10
CA PRO A 77 12.32 -1.98 -9.03
C PRO A 77 12.35 -2.85 -7.76
N ASP A 78 12.87 -2.33 -6.67
CA ASP A 78 12.69 -2.91 -5.34
C ASP A 78 11.80 -2.01 -4.45
N LEU A 79 11.25 -0.87 -4.92
CA LEU A 79 10.37 0.01 -4.13
C LEU A 79 8.85 0.13 -4.52
N MET A 80 8.28 -0.69 -5.40
CA MET A 80 6.86 -0.82 -5.80
C MET A 80 6.01 -1.01 -4.57
N GLU A 81 6.25 -2.01 -3.72
CA GLU A 81 5.35 -2.23 -2.58
C GLU A 81 5.30 -0.98 -1.67
N HIS A 82 6.41 -0.24 -1.57
CA HIS A 82 6.46 1.04 -0.88
C HIS A 82 5.72 2.15 -1.66
N ALA A 83 5.88 2.20 -2.98
CA ALA A 83 5.20 3.13 -3.87
C ALA A 83 3.68 2.88 -3.90
N THR A 84 3.25 1.62 -3.85
CA THR A 84 1.87 1.16 -3.77
C THR A 84 1.25 1.55 -2.43
N ASP A 85 1.98 1.38 -1.32
CA ASP A 85 1.55 1.93 -0.02
C ASP A 85 1.42 3.47 -0.06
N CYS A 86 2.41 4.17 -0.63
CA CYS A 86 2.36 5.62 -0.82
C CYS A 86 1.16 6.05 -1.67
N ALA A 87 0.86 5.34 -2.76
CA ALA A 87 -0.28 5.61 -3.61
C ALA A 87 -1.60 5.39 -2.87
N ALA A 88 -1.75 4.29 -2.13
CA ALA A 88 -2.94 4.03 -1.32
C ALA A 88 -3.15 5.11 -0.25
N ILE A 89 -2.06 5.55 0.41
CA ILE A 89 -2.09 6.65 1.37
C ILE A 89 -2.50 7.96 0.70
N TYR A 90 -1.91 8.27 -0.46
CA TYR A 90 -2.24 9.46 -1.25
C TYR A 90 -3.70 9.47 -1.73
N LEU A 91 -4.30 8.30 -1.93
CA LEU A 91 -5.74 8.16 -2.23
C LEU A 91 -6.63 8.25 -0.97
N GLY A 92 -6.05 8.44 0.21
CA GLY A 92 -6.77 8.68 1.47
C GLY A 92 -6.95 7.44 2.35
N PHE A 93 -6.35 6.30 2.02
CA PHE A 93 -6.49 5.05 2.81
C PHE A 93 -5.48 4.90 3.94
N GLY A 94 -4.70 5.94 4.25
CA GLY A 94 -3.54 5.83 5.14
C GLY A 94 -3.84 5.32 6.55
N VAL A 95 -4.95 5.74 7.17
CA VAL A 95 -5.36 5.22 8.49
C VAL A 95 -5.63 3.71 8.46
N LEU A 96 -6.25 3.20 7.39
CA LEU A 96 -6.53 1.77 7.22
C LEU A 96 -5.23 0.99 7.04
N LEU A 97 -4.33 1.46 6.17
CA LEU A 97 -3.02 0.83 5.96
C LEU A 97 -2.18 0.82 7.24
N SER A 98 -2.11 1.95 7.95
CA SER A 98 -1.39 2.04 9.23
C SER A 98 -1.97 1.11 10.30
N ASN A 99 -3.30 0.98 10.37
CA ASN A 99 -3.93 0.08 11.33
C ASN A 99 -3.77 -1.42 10.96
N SER A 100 -3.53 -1.75 9.69
CA SER A 100 -3.47 -3.13 9.20
C SER A 100 -2.05 -3.64 8.88
N ALA A 101 -1.03 -2.82 9.11
CA ALA A 101 0.38 -3.05 8.79
C ALA A 101 0.94 -4.45 9.11
N ARG A 102 0.77 -4.91 10.36
CA ARG A 102 1.26 -6.22 10.82
C ARG A 102 0.69 -7.41 10.05
N HIS A 103 -0.44 -7.25 9.36
CA HIS A 103 -1.01 -8.32 8.53
C HIS A 103 -0.45 -8.32 7.11
N MET A 104 0.04 -7.18 6.64
CA MET A 104 0.67 -7.04 5.31
C MET A 104 2.13 -7.52 5.34
N GLU A 105 2.86 -7.26 6.43
CA GLU A 105 4.26 -7.71 6.63
C GLU A 105 4.48 -9.24 6.55
N HIS A 106 3.41 -10.03 6.50
CA HIS A 106 3.47 -11.48 6.34
C HIS A 106 3.41 -11.98 4.89
N SER A 107 3.39 -11.10 3.86
CA SER A 107 3.49 -11.57 2.47
C SER A 107 4.88 -12.13 2.18
N VAL A 108 4.92 -13.39 1.75
CA VAL A 108 6.14 -14.14 1.47
C VAL A 108 6.54 -13.94 0.01
N ASP A 109 7.85 -13.89 -0.22
CA ASP A 109 8.49 -13.94 -1.53
C ASP A 109 8.04 -15.20 -2.32
N VAL A 110 7.57 -15.02 -3.55
CA VAL A 110 7.18 -16.12 -4.44
C VAL A 110 7.78 -15.89 -5.83
N GLY A 111 8.96 -16.47 -6.04
CA GLY A 111 9.51 -16.66 -7.38
C GLY A 111 8.79 -17.79 -8.12
N GLY A 112 8.28 -17.50 -9.32
CA GLY A 112 7.86 -18.53 -10.28
C GLY A 112 6.79 -18.13 -11.28
N PHE A 113 7.20 -17.87 -12.53
CA PHE A 113 6.41 -17.71 -13.77
C PHE A 113 5.33 -16.61 -13.78
N GLY A 114 5.72 -15.42 -14.24
CA GLY A 114 4.81 -14.27 -14.48
C GLY A 114 4.71 -13.28 -13.31
N TRP A 115 5.22 -13.67 -12.14
CA TRP A 115 5.29 -12.85 -10.94
C TRP A 115 6.61 -12.08 -10.95
N ARG A 116 6.57 -10.75 -11.08
CA ARG A 116 7.72 -9.93 -10.73
C ARG A 116 7.76 -9.91 -9.20
N SER A 117 8.61 -10.75 -8.60
CA SER A 117 8.78 -10.81 -7.14
C SER A 117 9.40 -9.50 -6.68
N TRP A 118 8.69 -8.76 -5.83
CA TRP A 118 9.13 -7.46 -5.35
C TRP A 118 9.62 -7.57 -3.90
N SER A 119 10.92 -7.50 -3.70
CA SER A 119 11.56 -8.09 -2.51
C SER A 119 11.72 -7.16 -1.30
N ALA A 120 11.34 -5.87 -1.37
CA ALA A 120 11.66 -4.95 -0.28
C ALA A 120 10.69 -4.92 0.91
N GLY A 121 9.58 -5.67 0.90
CA GLY A 121 8.54 -5.55 1.93
C GLY A 121 7.78 -4.22 1.84
N TYR A 122 7.14 -3.79 2.93
CA TYR A 122 6.26 -2.63 2.95
C TYR A 122 6.78 -1.47 3.82
N LEU A 123 6.16 -0.29 3.69
CA LEU A 123 6.40 0.80 4.63
C LEU A 123 6.09 0.36 6.07
N SER A 124 6.95 0.75 7.01
CA SER A 124 6.70 0.55 8.43
C SER A 124 5.44 1.30 8.89
N GLU A 125 4.86 0.90 10.01
CA GLU A 125 3.71 1.61 10.61
C GLU A 125 3.99 3.12 10.77
N GLU A 126 5.18 3.48 11.24
CA GLU A 126 5.62 4.87 11.41
C GLU A 126 5.72 5.61 10.07
N ALA A 127 6.27 4.95 9.04
CA ALA A 127 6.40 5.55 7.72
C ALA A 127 5.03 5.78 7.07
N ARG A 128 4.08 4.85 7.22
CA ARG A 128 2.70 5.02 6.72
C ARG A 128 1.96 6.16 7.41
N VAL A 129 2.12 6.27 8.72
CA VAL A 129 1.56 7.38 9.51
C VAL A 129 2.16 8.71 9.07
N THR A 130 3.48 8.75 8.87
CA THR A 130 4.19 9.95 8.38
C THR A 130 3.71 10.36 6.98
N ALA A 131 3.60 9.42 6.05
CA ALA A 131 3.07 9.67 4.71
C ALA A 131 1.60 10.16 4.75
N THR A 132 0.80 9.66 5.70
CA THR A 132 -0.57 10.15 5.90
C THR A 132 -0.58 11.61 6.38
N ALA A 133 0.35 11.98 7.27
CA ALA A 133 0.52 13.37 7.69
C ALA A 133 0.98 14.27 6.54
N MET A 134 1.88 13.79 5.67
CA MET A 134 2.33 14.50 4.46
C MET A 134 1.18 14.73 3.49
N PHE A 135 0.34 13.73 3.26
CA PHE A 135 -0.88 13.86 2.45
C PHE A 135 -1.82 14.94 3.03
N ALA A 136 -2.08 14.90 4.34
CA ALA A 136 -2.91 15.91 4.99
C ALA A 136 -2.31 17.32 4.88
N ALA A 137 -0.99 17.47 5.05
CA ALA A 137 -0.30 18.75 4.90
C ALA A 137 -0.39 19.29 3.47
N LEU A 138 -0.24 18.42 2.46
CA LEU A 138 -0.35 18.77 1.05
C LEU A 138 -1.73 19.31 0.69
N HIS A 139 -2.78 18.70 1.24
CA HIS A 139 -4.17 19.06 0.96
C HIS A 139 -4.80 19.98 2.02
N GLN A 140 -4.03 20.42 3.01
CA GLN A 140 -4.49 21.24 4.14
C GLN A 140 -5.64 20.61 4.93
N TYR A 141 -5.63 19.28 5.06
CA TYR A 141 -6.62 18.54 5.85
C TYR A 141 -6.28 18.54 7.34
N ASP A 142 -7.33 18.51 8.15
CA ASP A 142 -7.24 18.35 9.58
C ASP A 142 -7.11 16.87 9.97
N LEU A 143 -6.10 16.55 10.77
CA LEU A 143 -5.78 15.18 11.18
C LEU A 143 -6.53 14.70 12.42
N ARG A 144 -7.35 15.54 13.08
CA ARG A 144 -8.04 15.17 14.34
C ARG A 144 -8.84 13.86 14.25
N ASP A 145 -9.57 13.66 13.15
CA ASP A 145 -10.37 12.45 12.96
C ASP A 145 -9.50 11.24 12.58
N ALA A 146 -8.46 11.46 11.77
CA ALA A 146 -7.47 10.44 11.44
C ALA A 146 -6.74 9.94 12.69
N GLU A 147 -6.27 10.84 13.56
CA GLU A 147 -5.64 10.52 14.85
C GLU A 147 -6.58 9.72 15.75
N ARG A 148 -7.87 10.06 15.78
CA ARG A 148 -8.86 9.33 16.58
C ARG A 148 -9.06 7.91 16.08
N ALA A 149 -9.09 7.73 14.77
CA ALA A 149 -9.28 6.43 14.11
C ALA A 149 -8.02 5.54 14.11
N LEU A 150 -6.83 6.10 14.33
CA LEU A 150 -5.60 5.33 14.50
C LEU A 150 -5.60 4.50 15.79
N LYS A 151 -4.90 3.35 15.72
CA LYS A 151 -4.52 2.56 16.89
C LYS A 151 -3.74 3.45 17.89
N PRO A 152 -3.95 3.27 19.21
CA PRO A 152 -3.40 4.19 20.22
C PRO A 152 -1.89 4.43 20.16
N HIS A 153 -1.11 3.40 19.81
CA HIS A 153 0.35 3.52 19.76
C HIS A 153 0.85 4.41 18.60
N LEU A 154 0.08 4.51 17.51
CA LEU A 154 0.43 5.27 16.31
C LEU A 154 0.12 6.76 16.41
N ARG A 155 -0.74 7.16 17.37
CA ARG A 155 -1.16 8.56 17.52
C ARG A 155 0.01 9.48 17.83
N LYS A 156 0.95 9.01 18.67
CA LYS A 156 2.14 9.80 19.03
C LYS A 156 3.05 10.02 17.82
N ASP A 157 3.14 9.03 16.94
CA ASP A 157 3.99 9.13 15.74
C ASP A 157 3.35 10.07 14.71
N MET A 158 2.02 10.04 14.56
CA MET A 158 1.28 11.01 13.73
C MET A 158 1.50 12.45 14.21
N GLN A 159 1.43 12.66 15.53
CA GLN A 159 1.64 13.98 16.11
C GLN A 159 3.06 14.49 15.95
N LYS A 160 4.06 13.61 16.08
CA LYS A 160 5.47 13.94 15.82
C LYS A 160 5.68 14.30 14.34
N ALA A 161 5.18 13.46 13.42
CA ALA A 161 5.29 13.69 11.99
C ALA A 161 4.64 15.03 11.59
N THR A 162 3.43 15.30 12.07
CA THR A 162 2.71 16.57 11.79
C THR A 162 3.51 17.78 12.27
N LYS A 163 4.11 17.71 13.47
CA LYS A 163 4.96 18.79 14.00
C LYS A 163 6.25 18.97 13.20
N ALA A 164 6.93 17.87 12.84
CA ALA A 164 8.14 17.92 12.03
C ALA A 164 7.88 18.54 10.67
N ILE A 165 6.81 18.10 9.98
CA ILE A 165 6.39 18.66 8.68
C ILE A 165 6.11 20.16 8.81
N ALA A 166 5.37 20.59 9.83
CA ALA A 166 5.06 22.01 10.02
C ALA A 166 6.30 22.86 10.35
N ALA A 167 7.29 22.30 11.06
CA ALA A 167 8.51 22.99 11.42
C ALA A 167 9.51 23.08 10.26
N ASP A 168 9.76 21.95 9.59
CA ASP A 168 10.79 21.81 8.56
C ASP A 168 10.28 22.22 7.17
N HIS A 169 8.97 22.10 6.94
CA HIS A 169 8.31 22.42 5.67
C HIS A 169 7.02 23.24 5.86
N PRO A 170 7.11 24.50 6.33
CA PRO A 170 5.94 25.35 6.60
C PRO A 170 4.99 25.53 5.41
N ASN A 171 5.54 25.49 4.18
CA ASN A 171 4.77 25.36 2.95
C ASN A 171 5.12 24.01 2.29
N PHE A 172 4.48 22.95 2.76
CA PHE A 172 4.78 21.60 2.33
C PHE A 172 4.62 21.39 0.82
N ALA A 173 3.60 21.98 0.20
CA ALA A 173 3.39 21.91 -1.25
C ALA A 173 4.56 22.54 -2.03
N ALA A 174 5.04 23.72 -1.59
CA ALA A 174 6.21 24.35 -2.21
C ALA A 174 7.48 23.52 -2.01
N SER A 175 7.71 22.98 -0.81
CA SER A 175 8.84 22.07 -0.54
C SER A 175 8.82 20.85 -1.47
N LEU A 176 7.65 20.22 -1.62
CA LEU A 176 7.50 19.04 -2.48
C LEU A 176 7.77 19.36 -3.96
N SER A 177 7.34 20.54 -4.44
CA SER A 177 7.57 20.98 -5.82
C SER A 177 9.04 21.22 -6.17
N GLN A 178 9.91 21.38 -5.16
CA GLN A 178 11.34 21.58 -5.33
C GLN A 178 12.12 20.25 -5.36
N ILE A 179 11.47 19.13 -5.06
CA ILE A 179 12.12 17.82 -5.11
C ILE A 179 12.38 17.46 -6.57
N ASP A 180 13.66 17.37 -6.92
CA ASP A 180 14.08 16.83 -8.19
C ASP A 180 14.09 15.30 -8.15
N LEU A 181 13.07 14.71 -8.77
CA LEU A 181 12.89 13.26 -8.86
C LEU A 181 13.96 12.58 -9.71
N PHE A 182 14.65 13.31 -10.60
CA PHE A 182 15.74 12.74 -11.40
C PHE A 182 16.95 12.35 -10.54
N ASN A 183 17.13 12.96 -9.37
CA ASN A 183 18.17 12.57 -8.42
C ASN A 183 17.97 11.17 -7.82
N TRP A 184 16.81 10.56 -8.04
CA TRP A 184 16.44 9.24 -7.51
C TRP A 184 16.34 8.18 -8.62
N ASN A 185 16.61 8.54 -9.88
CA ASN A 185 16.77 7.58 -10.96
C ASN A 185 18.21 7.07 -10.96
N PHE A 186 18.42 5.93 -10.29
CA PHE A 186 19.64 5.12 -10.47
C PHE A 186 19.48 4.28 -11.74
N GLY A 187 19.63 4.93 -12.90
CA GLY A 187 19.79 4.27 -14.19
C GLY A 187 21.26 3.94 -14.48
#